data_AF-A0A1Y1J9J0-F1
#
_entry.id   AF-A0A1Y1J9J0-F1
#
_cell.length_a   1.000
_cell.length_b   1.000
_cell.length_c   1.000
_cell.angle_alpha   90.00
_cell.angle_beta   90.00
_cell.angle_gamma   90.00
#
_symmetry.space_group_name_H-M   'P 1'
#
loop_
_entity.id
_entity.type
_entity.pdbx_description
1 polymer ?
#
loop_
_entity_poly.entity_id
_entity_poly.type
_entity_poly.pdbx_seq_one_letter_code
_entity_poly.pdbx_strand_id
1 'polypeptide(L)'
;MNCTVLFIVVSAIVTVLDKWEKIPKFYARKLAHMLCGLIILLFDISINGNRRLMHSQDVKSTCQNSYCVLFIYLIAATSILRCFFYPFRFGVNKDKGIIIYNIIVSLFFFFKLPLYVLTPIFFADPMAAIVGKRFPTYSIYKKKTLHGTLACFFVSLVSLYYVENYTHILILALSLSILELFGGTLDNLFMCFPIFIYMMFFKV
;
A
#
# COMPACT_ATOMS: atom_id res chain seq x y z
N MET A 1 3.41 0.41 -19.53
CA MET A 1 3.11 1.87 -19.37
C MET A 1 4.41 2.56 -19.02
N ASN A 2 4.69 3.78 -19.50
CA ASN A 2 6.01 4.40 -19.25
C ASN A 2 6.15 4.78 -17.76
N CYS A 3 7.25 4.38 -17.11
CA CYS A 3 7.51 4.68 -15.68
C CYS A 3 7.49 6.18 -15.38
N THR A 4 7.91 7.01 -16.33
CA THR A 4 7.84 8.48 -16.21
C THR A 4 6.40 8.98 -16.15
N VAL A 5 5.50 8.42 -16.95
CA VAL A 5 4.07 8.75 -16.94
C VAL A 5 3.47 8.35 -15.60
N LEU A 6 3.77 7.14 -15.11
CA LEU A 6 3.32 6.69 -13.78
C LEU A 6 3.80 7.63 -12.67
N PHE A 7 5.07 8.06 -12.72
CA PHE A 7 5.63 9.01 -11.75
C PHE A 7 4.86 10.34 -11.77
N ILE A 8 4.67 10.92 -12.95
CA ILE A 8 3.92 12.18 -13.13
C ILE A 8 2.49 12.03 -12.58
N VAL A 9 1.84 10.89 -12.85
CA VAL A 9 0.48 10.61 -12.37
C VAL A 9 0.43 10.53 -10.84
N VAL A 10 1.37 9.85 -10.17
CA VAL A 10 1.43 9.84 -8.69
C VAL A 10 1.60 11.24 -8.15
N SER A 11 2.59 11.98 -8.65
CA SER A 11 2.89 13.33 -8.19
C SER A 11 1.71 14.26 -8.38
N ALA A 12 1.00 14.18 -9.52
CA ALA A 12 -0.20 14.95 -9.79
C ALA A 12 -1.32 14.59 -8.81
N ILE A 13 -1.63 13.30 -8.63
CA ILE A 13 -2.69 12.84 -7.72
C ILE A 13 -2.42 13.29 -6.28
N VAL A 14 -1.21 13.07 -5.77
CA VAL A 14 -0.82 13.47 -4.41
C VAL A 14 -0.93 14.99 -4.25
N THR A 15 -0.49 15.76 -5.24
CA THR A 15 -0.58 17.23 -5.21
C THR A 15 -2.02 17.72 -5.24
N VAL A 16 -2.87 17.10 -6.06
CA VAL A 16 -4.30 17.40 -6.12
C VAL A 16 -4.96 17.10 -4.78
N LEU A 17 -4.71 15.93 -4.18
CA LEU A 17 -5.27 15.56 -2.87
C LEU A 17 -4.76 16.46 -1.73
N ASP A 18 -3.52 16.94 -1.82
CA ASP A 18 -2.94 17.86 -0.87
C ASP A 18 -3.59 19.25 -0.94
N LYS A 19 -3.78 19.80 -2.16
CA LYS A 19 -4.32 21.15 -2.38
C LYS A 19 -5.84 21.24 -2.42
N TRP A 20 -6.56 20.17 -2.73
CA TRP A 20 -8.00 20.23 -2.93
C TRP A 20 -8.77 20.28 -1.61
N GLU A 21 -9.16 21.48 -1.18
CA GLU A 21 -9.77 21.72 0.13
C GLU A 21 -11.15 21.09 0.32
N LYS A 22 -11.93 20.93 -0.76
CA LYS A 22 -13.29 20.34 -0.68
C LYS A 22 -13.31 18.88 -0.23
N ILE A 23 -12.21 18.12 -0.40
CA ILE A 23 -12.14 16.73 0.06
C ILE A 23 -11.73 16.73 1.54
N PRO A 24 -12.51 16.14 2.46
CA PRO A 24 -12.13 16.11 3.87
C PRO A 24 -10.79 15.40 4.08
N LYS A 25 -9.95 15.94 4.97
CA LYS A 25 -8.58 15.45 5.25
C LYS A 25 -8.50 13.93 5.42
N PHE A 26 -9.48 13.35 6.12
CA PHE A 26 -9.58 11.90 6.32
C PHE A 26 -9.67 11.10 5.02
N TYR A 27 -10.56 11.50 4.11
CA TYR A 27 -10.74 10.81 2.84
C TYR A 27 -9.56 11.06 1.90
N ALA A 28 -9.03 12.29 1.87
CA ALA A 28 -7.84 12.62 1.09
C ALA A 28 -6.65 11.70 1.46
N ARG A 29 -6.44 11.46 2.77
CA ARG A 29 -5.40 10.54 3.26
C ARG A 29 -5.60 9.11 2.78
N LYS A 30 -6.80 8.55 2.95
CA LYS A 30 -7.07 7.15 2.60
C LYS A 30 -7.13 6.93 1.09
N LEU A 31 -7.60 7.91 0.32
CA LEU A 31 -7.50 7.92 -1.15
C LEU A 31 -6.05 8.00 -1.62
N ALA A 32 -5.22 8.86 -1.02
CA ALA A 32 -3.80 8.94 -1.34
C ALA A 32 -3.11 7.59 -1.08
N HIS A 33 -3.41 6.95 0.06
CA HIS A 33 -2.88 5.62 0.39
C HIS A 33 -3.24 4.58 -0.68
N MET A 34 -4.53 4.46 -1.05
CA MET A 34 -4.98 3.49 -2.06
C MET A 34 -4.44 3.78 -3.46
N LEU A 35 -4.48 5.03 -3.90
CA LEU A 35 -4.05 5.40 -5.26
C LEU A 35 -2.54 5.27 -5.41
N CYS A 36 -1.76 5.64 -4.40
CA CYS A 36 -0.32 5.37 -4.40
C CYS A 36 -0.05 3.86 -4.44
N GLY A 37 -0.74 3.05 -3.63
CA GLY A 37 -0.61 1.60 -3.65
C GLY A 37 -0.92 0.99 -5.02
N LEU A 38 -2.02 1.41 -5.65
CA LEU A 38 -2.39 0.98 -7.00
C LEU A 38 -1.29 1.31 -8.02
N ILE A 39 -0.74 2.52 -7.97
CA ILE A 39 0.29 2.93 -8.92
C ILE A 39 1.61 2.19 -8.65
N ILE A 40 1.97 1.94 -7.39
CA ILE A 40 3.12 1.10 -7.03
C ILE A 40 2.97 -0.31 -7.63
N LEU A 41 1.77 -0.90 -7.62
CA LEU A 41 1.50 -2.18 -8.28
C LEU A 41 1.65 -2.10 -9.80
N LEU A 42 1.18 -1.01 -10.42
CA LEU A 42 1.38 -0.79 -11.86
C LEU A 42 2.86 -0.60 -12.21
N PHE A 43 3.64 0.04 -11.34
CA PHE A 43 5.10 0.11 -11.46
C PHE A 43 5.73 -1.29 -11.39
N ASP A 44 5.32 -2.10 -10.40
CA ASP A 44 5.82 -3.48 -10.25
C ASP A 44 5.53 -4.34 -11.48
N ILE A 45 4.30 -4.28 -12.01
CA ILE A 45 3.91 -4.96 -13.25
C ILE A 45 4.74 -4.46 -14.43
N SER A 46 5.00 -3.15 -14.52
CA SER A 46 5.81 -2.59 -15.61
C SER A 46 7.28 -3.02 -15.53
N ILE A 47 7.84 -3.14 -14.33
CA ILE A 47 9.23 -3.55 -14.09
C ILE A 47 9.39 -5.07 -14.31
N ASN A 48 8.52 -5.88 -13.68
CA ASN A 48 8.58 -7.34 -13.73
C ASN A 48 8.02 -7.92 -15.03
N GLY A 49 7.01 -7.28 -15.64
CA GLY A 49 6.49 -7.64 -16.96
C GLY A 49 7.55 -7.48 -18.05
N ASN A 50 8.36 -6.43 -18.00
CA ASN A 50 9.52 -6.27 -18.89
C ASN A 50 10.55 -7.39 -18.67
N ARG A 51 10.81 -7.81 -17.43
CA ARG A 51 11.76 -8.91 -17.13
C ARG A 51 11.37 -10.26 -17.75
N ARG A 52 10.06 -10.56 -17.89
CA ARG A 52 9.60 -11.81 -18.56
C ARG A 52 9.72 -11.75 -20.08
N LEU A 53 9.57 -10.58 -20.68
CA LEU A 53 9.78 -10.38 -22.13
C LEU A 53 11.28 -10.31 -22.51
N MET A 54 12.13 -9.99 -21.53
CA MET A 54 13.57 -9.73 -21.68
C MET A 54 14.44 -10.96 -21.93
N HIS A 55 13.91 -12.18 -21.96
CA HIS A 55 14.74 -13.35 -22.28
C HIS A 55 15.20 -13.39 -23.76
N SER A 56 14.81 -12.41 -24.60
CA SER A 56 15.10 -12.44 -26.04
C SER A 56 15.76 -11.21 -26.67
N GLN A 57 15.87 -10.01 -26.05
CA GLN A 57 16.58 -8.89 -26.69
C GLN A 57 17.25 -7.93 -25.69
N ASP A 58 18.54 -7.72 -25.91
CA ASP A 58 19.51 -7.18 -24.96
C ASP A 58 19.82 -5.68 -25.21
N VAL A 59 20.33 -5.01 -24.17
CA VAL A 59 20.97 -3.67 -24.13
C VAL A 59 20.08 -2.41 -23.93
N LYS A 60 18.90 -2.23 -24.55
CA LYS A 60 18.11 -0.97 -24.37
C LYS A 60 17.26 -0.89 -23.09
N SER A 61 16.98 -2.03 -22.47
CA SER A 61 16.07 -2.20 -21.33
C SER A 61 16.72 -1.98 -19.95
N THR A 62 18.04 -2.10 -19.86
CA THR A 62 18.82 -1.99 -18.60
C THR A 62 18.73 -0.57 -18.05
N CYS A 63 18.76 0.42 -18.94
CA CYS A 63 18.65 1.83 -18.59
C CYS A 63 17.25 2.18 -18.06
N GLN A 64 16.20 1.69 -18.71
CA GLN A 64 14.80 1.97 -18.32
C GLN A 64 14.45 1.38 -16.95
N ASN A 65 14.97 0.19 -16.62
CA ASN A 65 14.72 -0.44 -15.32
C ASN A 65 15.35 0.35 -14.15
N SER A 66 16.55 0.91 -14.34
CA SER A 66 17.22 1.73 -13.32
C SER A 66 16.45 3.01 -12.98
N TYR A 67 15.81 3.65 -13.97
CA TYR A 67 15.01 4.85 -13.70
C TYR A 67 13.71 4.56 -12.96
N CYS A 68 13.02 3.45 -13.27
CA CYS A 68 11.80 3.08 -12.56
C CYS A 68 12.05 2.83 -11.06
N VAL A 69 13.15 2.14 -10.76
CA VAL A 69 13.65 1.90 -9.38
C VAL A 69 13.89 3.24 -8.67
N LEU A 70 14.60 4.15 -9.32
CA LEU A 70 14.94 5.46 -8.77
C LEU A 70 13.67 6.28 -8.48
N PHE A 71 12.65 6.22 -9.33
CA PHE A 71 11.39 6.93 -9.11
C PHE A 71 10.63 6.44 -7.87
N ILE A 72 10.59 5.14 -7.60
CA ILE A 72 9.92 4.61 -6.40
C ILE A 72 10.63 5.13 -5.14
N TYR A 73 11.97 5.05 -5.10
CA TYR A 73 12.74 5.59 -3.98
C TYR A 73 12.61 7.10 -3.84
N LEU A 74 12.54 7.84 -4.95
CA LEU A 74 12.34 9.29 -4.94
C LEU A 74 10.96 9.66 -4.37
N ILE A 75 9.89 8.96 -4.78
CA ILE A 75 8.53 9.17 -4.22
C ILE A 75 8.54 8.88 -2.72
N ALA A 76 9.15 7.76 -2.29
CA ALA A 76 9.20 7.37 -0.89
C ALA A 76 10.00 8.40 -0.05
N ALA A 77 11.20 8.78 -0.50
CA ALA A 77 12.06 9.73 0.17
C ALA A 77 11.43 11.13 0.27
N THR A 78 10.86 11.64 -0.83
CA THR A 78 10.17 12.94 -0.83
C THR A 78 8.93 12.94 0.07
N SER A 79 8.17 11.84 0.10
CA SER A 79 7.01 11.70 0.99
C SER A 79 7.41 11.69 2.47
N ILE A 80 8.48 10.96 2.82
CA ILE A 80 9.02 10.92 4.19
C ILE A 80 9.56 12.30 4.58
N LEU A 81 10.34 12.95 3.70
CA LEU A 81 10.93 14.26 3.95
C LEU A 81 9.84 15.32 4.16
N ARG A 82 8.77 15.29 3.36
CA ARG A 82 7.60 16.16 3.58
C ARG A 82 6.96 15.97 4.95
N CYS A 83 6.90 14.76 5.50
CA CYS A 83 6.38 14.53 6.86
C CYS A 83 7.18 15.25 7.97
N PHE A 84 8.44 15.65 7.72
CA PHE A 84 9.28 16.37 8.67
C PHE A 84 9.30 17.89 8.46
N PHE A 85 9.40 18.36 7.21
CA PHE A 85 9.54 19.79 6.92
C PHE A 85 8.22 20.49 6.58
N TYR A 86 7.40 19.89 5.72
CA TYR A 86 6.15 20.49 5.24
C TYR A 86 5.07 19.40 5.06
N PRO A 87 4.39 19.03 6.16
CA PRO A 87 3.48 17.89 6.16
C PRO A 87 2.36 18.12 5.15
N PHE A 88 1.90 17.03 4.56
CA PHE A 88 0.69 17.05 3.73
C PHE A 88 -0.49 17.59 4.53
N ARG A 89 -1.43 18.28 3.87
CA ARG A 89 -2.66 18.80 4.49
C ARG A 89 -3.43 17.73 5.25
N PHE A 90 -3.36 16.49 4.75
CA PHE A 90 -4.03 15.32 5.31
C PHE A 90 -3.13 14.48 6.25
N GLY A 91 -1.86 14.88 6.42
CA GLY A 91 -0.91 14.28 7.35
C GLY A 91 -0.70 15.14 8.61
N VAL A 92 0.02 14.58 9.57
CA VAL A 92 0.49 15.30 10.77
C VAL A 92 2.01 15.39 10.75
N ASN A 93 2.60 16.31 11.51
CA ASN A 93 4.05 16.33 11.68
C ASN A 93 4.53 14.99 12.26
N LYS A 94 5.56 14.38 11.65
CA LYS A 94 6.06 13.03 11.98
C LYS A 94 4.96 11.94 11.89
N ASP A 95 4.14 11.98 10.84
CA ASP A 95 3.07 10.99 10.61
C ASP A 95 3.64 9.58 10.46
N LYS A 96 3.55 8.80 11.56
CA LYS A 96 4.06 7.43 11.62
C LYS A 96 3.48 6.55 10.52
N GLY A 97 2.20 6.71 10.18
CA GLY A 97 1.54 5.86 9.18
C GLY A 97 2.13 6.07 7.78
N ILE A 98 2.34 7.33 7.37
CA ILE A 98 2.93 7.65 6.05
C ILE A 98 4.40 7.23 6.01
N ILE A 99 5.15 7.46 7.09
CA ILE A 99 6.57 7.09 7.17
C ILE A 99 6.72 5.57 7.08
N ILE A 100 6.00 4.81 7.90
CA ILE A 100 6.06 3.35 7.94
C ILE A 100 5.63 2.75 6.61
N TYR A 101 4.55 3.25 6.02
CA TYR A 101 4.09 2.82 4.70
C TYR A 101 5.20 2.90 3.65
N ASN A 102 5.85 4.07 3.54
CA ASN A 102 6.91 4.29 2.55
C ASN A 102 8.17 3.46 2.85
N ILE A 103 8.49 3.24 4.13
CA ILE A 103 9.59 2.36 4.54
C ILE A 103 9.31 0.92 4.13
N ILE A 104 8.11 0.39 4.41
CA ILE A 104 7.72 -0.99 4.05
C ILE A 104 7.82 -1.20 2.55
N VAL A 105 7.23 -0.31 1.75
CA VAL A 105 7.30 -0.38 0.28
C VAL A 105 8.76 -0.36 -0.20
N SER A 106 9.58 0.55 0.35
CA SER A 106 11.00 0.66 0.00
C SER A 106 11.79 -0.59 0.37
N LEU A 107 11.48 -1.22 1.51
CA LEU A 107 12.13 -2.46 1.97
C LEU A 107 11.76 -3.65 1.07
N PHE A 108 10.48 -3.83 0.74
CA PHE A 108 10.05 -4.87 -0.20
C PHE A 108 10.76 -4.73 -1.54
N PHE A 109 10.85 -3.50 -2.03
CA PHE A 109 11.55 -3.21 -3.26
C PHE A 109 13.07 -3.46 -3.16
N PHE A 110 13.69 -3.09 -2.04
CA PHE A 110 15.12 -3.33 -1.76
C PHE A 110 15.47 -4.82 -1.74
N PHE A 111 14.66 -5.63 -1.05
CA PHE A 111 14.82 -7.07 -1.00
C PHE A 111 14.31 -7.79 -2.26
N LYS A 112 13.86 -7.06 -3.28
CA LYS A 112 13.29 -7.59 -4.53
C LYS A 112 12.13 -8.56 -4.29
N LEU A 113 11.36 -8.31 -3.22
CA LEU A 113 10.16 -9.06 -2.89
C LEU A 113 8.99 -8.60 -3.78
N PRO A 114 8.07 -9.51 -4.14
CA PRO A 114 6.90 -9.15 -4.93
C PRO A 114 6.01 -8.13 -4.20
N LEU A 115 5.81 -6.96 -4.81
CA LEU A 115 4.99 -5.89 -4.22
C LEU A 115 3.49 -6.20 -4.24
N TYR A 116 3.03 -7.08 -5.13
CA TYR A 116 1.63 -7.50 -5.18
C TYR A 116 1.17 -8.18 -3.89
N VAL A 117 2.10 -8.70 -3.10
CA VAL A 117 1.83 -9.32 -1.80
C VAL A 117 1.40 -8.28 -0.75
N LEU A 118 1.71 -6.99 -0.96
CA LEU A 118 1.26 -5.88 -0.11
C LEU A 118 -0.14 -5.36 -0.47
N THR A 119 -0.82 -5.94 -1.46
CA THR A 119 -2.16 -5.52 -1.88
C THR A 119 -3.17 -5.40 -0.73
N PRO A 120 -3.23 -6.30 0.28
CA PRO A 120 -4.17 -6.11 1.38
C PRO A 120 -3.88 -4.84 2.19
N ILE A 121 -2.63 -4.42 2.31
CA ILE A 121 -2.25 -3.20 3.04
C ILE A 121 -2.70 -1.96 2.28
N PHE A 122 -2.58 -2.00 0.95
CA PHE A 122 -2.96 -0.88 0.08
C PHE A 122 -4.46 -0.64 0.03
N PHE A 123 -5.28 -1.68 0.18
CA PHE A 123 -6.73 -1.59 -0.01
C PHE A 123 -7.53 -1.91 1.27
N ALA A 124 -7.18 -2.94 2.02
CA ALA A 124 -7.97 -3.39 3.17
C ALA A 124 -7.90 -2.40 4.34
N ASP A 125 -6.71 -1.86 4.70
CA ASP A 125 -6.60 -0.79 5.73
C ASP A 125 -7.46 0.44 5.39
N PRO A 126 -7.30 1.09 4.23
CA PRO A 126 -8.08 2.27 3.92
C PRO A 126 -9.58 1.98 3.82
N MET A 127 -9.98 0.81 3.30
CA MET A 127 -11.39 0.40 3.28
C MET A 127 -11.96 0.19 4.68
N ALA A 128 -11.21 -0.47 5.57
CA ALA A 128 -11.61 -0.67 6.97
C ALA A 128 -11.88 0.67 7.66
N ALA A 129 -11.00 1.65 7.46
CA ALA A 129 -11.16 2.98 8.02
C ALA A 129 -12.34 3.75 7.40
N ILE A 130 -12.54 3.68 6.08
CA ILE A 130 -13.63 4.37 5.38
C ILE A 130 -14.99 3.81 5.81
N VAL A 131 -15.16 2.48 5.75
CA VAL A 131 -16.39 1.80 6.14
C VAL A 131 -16.64 2.00 7.63
N GLY A 132 -15.61 1.85 8.46
CA GLY A 132 -15.76 2.01 9.91
C GLY A 132 -16.16 3.43 10.32
N LYS A 133 -15.73 4.45 9.57
CA LYS A 133 -16.18 5.83 9.77
C LYS A 133 -17.63 6.07 9.32
N ARG A 134 -18.09 5.38 8.28
CA ARG A 134 -19.46 5.51 7.77
C ARG A 134 -20.47 4.80 8.68
N PHE A 135 -20.07 3.68 9.29
CA PHE A 135 -20.93 2.85 10.14
C PHE A 135 -20.35 2.73 11.57
N PRO A 136 -20.53 3.77 12.42
CA PRO A 136 -19.92 3.85 13.76
C PRO A 136 -20.61 2.99 14.84
N THR A 137 -21.77 2.41 14.55
CA THR A 137 -22.73 1.88 15.55
C THR A 137 -22.20 0.74 16.42
N TYR A 138 -21.28 -0.07 15.91
CA TYR A 138 -20.72 -1.23 16.63
C TYR A 138 -19.20 -1.10 16.76
N SER A 139 -18.72 -0.27 17.69
CA SER A 139 -17.30 -0.19 18.04
C SER A 139 -16.86 -1.42 18.84
N ILE A 140 -15.81 -2.11 18.39
CA ILE A 140 -15.25 -3.28 19.08
C ILE A 140 -14.07 -2.86 19.95
N TYR A 141 -13.12 -2.12 19.37
CA TYR A 141 -11.88 -1.77 20.04
C TYR A 141 -11.51 -0.31 19.74
N LYS A 142 -11.46 0.52 20.79
CA LYS A 142 -11.23 1.97 20.68
C LYS A 142 -12.21 2.61 19.68
N LYS A 143 -11.72 3.09 18.54
CA LYS A 143 -12.52 3.70 17.46
C LYS A 143 -12.73 2.77 16.26
N LYS A 144 -12.27 1.51 16.34
CA LYS A 144 -12.44 0.50 15.28
C LYS A 144 -13.81 -0.17 15.44
N THR A 145 -14.49 -0.39 14.33
CA THR A 145 -15.87 -0.89 14.32
C THR A 145 -15.95 -2.26 13.66
N LEU A 146 -16.97 -3.04 14.02
CA LEU A 146 -17.27 -4.34 13.43
C LEU A 146 -17.37 -4.23 11.89
N HIS A 147 -18.07 -3.21 11.39
CA HIS A 147 -18.19 -2.97 9.96
C HIS A 147 -16.84 -2.66 9.29
N GLY A 148 -15.96 -1.91 9.98
CA GLY A 148 -14.61 -1.65 9.49
C GLY A 148 -13.77 -2.92 9.42
N THR A 149 -13.79 -3.73 10.47
CA THR A 149 -13.05 -5.01 10.51
C THR A 149 -13.60 -6.03 9.51
N LEU A 150 -14.92 -6.10 9.32
CA LEU A 150 -15.53 -6.92 8.27
C LEU A 150 -15.11 -6.45 6.87
N ALA A 151 -15.10 -5.13 6.62
CA ALA A 151 -14.59 -4.59 5.37
C ALA A 151 -13.12 -4.94 5.16
N CYS A 152 -12.28 -4.86 6.20
CA CYS A 152 -10.90 -5.33 6.15
C CYS A 152 -10.82 -6.81 5.75
N PHE A 153 -11.64 -7.66 6.36
CA PHE A 153 -11.66 -9.10 6.08
C PHE A 153 -12.05 -9.39 4.62
N PHE A 154 -13.16 -8.85 4.13
CA PHE A 154 -13.61 -9.09 2.76
C PHE A 154 -12.67 -8.50 1.70
N VAL A 155 -12.14 -7.30 1.93
CA VAL A 155 -11.17 -6.69 0.99
C VAL A 155 -9.86 -7.47 1.01
N SER A 156 -9.42 -7.97 2.16
CA SER A 156 -8.25 -8.87 2.23
C SER A 156 -8.49 -10.18 1.48
N LEU A 157 -9.67 -10.81 1.59
CA LEU A 157 -10.00 -12.02 0.83
C LEU A 157 -9.82 -11.81 -0.68
N VAL A 158 -10.28 -10.67 -1.21
CA VAL A 158 -10.13 -10.32 -2.63
C VAL A 158 -8.70 -9.93 -2.98
N SER A 159 -8.00 -9.22 -2.07
CA SER A 159 -6.63 -8.76 -2.30
C SER A 159 -5.61 -9.90 -2.30
N LEU A 160 -5.90 -11.00 -1.60
CA LEU A 160 -5.07 -12.22 -1.55
C LEU A 160 -5.24 -13.11 -2.80
N TYR A 161 -5.49 -12.53 -3.97
CA TYR A 161 -5.76 -13.25 -5.23
C TYR A 161 -4.61 -14.16 -5.69
N TYR A 162 -3.40 -13.95 -5.17
CA TYR A 162 -2.20 -14.72 -5.51
C TYR A 162 -2.05 -16.00 -4.66
N VAL A 163 -2.90 -16.20 -3.65
CA VAL A 163 -2.87 -17.40 -2.81
C VAL A 163 -3.82 -18.44 -3.40
N GLU A 164 -3.30 -19.59 -3.81
CA GLU A 164 -4.12 -20.64 -4.45
C GLU A 164 -5.01 -21.41 -3.48
N ASN A 165 -4.59 -21.56 -2.22
CA ASN A 165 -5.32 -22.34 -1.23
C ASN A 165 -6.36 -21.49 -0.48
N TYR A 166 -7.64 -21.82 -0.64
CA TYR A 166 -8.76 -21.14 0.02
C TYR A 166 -8.67 -21.13 1.55
N THR A 167 -8.13 -22.18 2.17
CA THR A 167 -7.99 -22.19 3.64
C THR A 167 -6.91 -21.22 4.10
N HIS A 168 -5.81 -21.11 3.33
CA HIS A 168 -4.76 -20.14 3.60
C HIS A 168 -5.27 -18.71 3.40
N ILE A 169 -6.05 -18.46 2.34
CA ILE A 169 -6.71 -17.16 2.12
C ILE A 169 -7.55 -16.77 3.33
N LEU A 170 -8.37 -17.69 3.84
CA LEU A 170 -9.26 -17.42 4.97
C LEU A 170 -8.47 -17.11 6.25
N ILE A 171 -7.45 -17.92 6.56
CA ILE A 171 -6.58 -17.72 7.74
C ILE A 171 -5.82 -16.40 7.63
N LEU A 172 -5.28 -16.08 6.45
CA LEU A 172 -4.57 -14.83 6.21
C LEU A 172 -5.49 -13.62 6.31
N ALA A 173 -6.66 -13.63 5.66
CA ALA A 173 -7.61 -12.53 5.74
C ALA A 173 -8.08 -12.30 7.18
N LEU A 174 -8.31 -13.38 7.94
CA LEU A 174 -8.69 -13.30 9.35
C LEU A 174 -7.55 -12.71 10.19
N SER A 175 -6.33 -13.21 10.06
CA SER A 175 -5.16 -12.67 10.78
C SER A 175 -4.87 -11.21 10.44
N LEU A 176 -5.00 -10.81 9.16
CA LEU A 176 -4.89 -9.42 8.71
C LEU A 176 -5.93 -8.53 9.38
N SER A 177 -7.20 -8.96 9.42
CA SER A 177 -8.28 -8.19 10.05
C SER A 177 -8.12 -8.05 11.57
N ILE A 178 -7.59 -9.09 12.25
CA ILE A 178 -7.30 -9.04 13.68
C ILE A 178 -6.14 -8.08 13.96
N LEU A 179 -5.07 -8.15 13.18
CA LEU A 179 -3.91 -7.28 13.34
C LEU A 179 -4.19 -5.83 12.94
N GLU A 180 -5.12 -5.58 12.01
CA GLU A 180 -5.69 -4.26 11.74
C GLU A 180 -6.39 -3.67 12.97
N LEU A 181 -7.24 -4.49 13.60
CA LEU A 181 -8.06 -4.10 14.74
C LEU A 181 -7.19 -3.68 15.92
N PHE A 182 -6.13 -4.43 16.21
CA PHE A 182 -5.21 -4.17 17.33
C PHE A 182 -4.02 -3.27 16.99
N GLY A 183 -3.69 -3.10 15.71
CA GLY A 183 -2.45 -2.44 15.27
C GLY A 183 -2.40 -0.92 15.50
N GLY A 184 -3.54 -0.29 15.76
CA GLY A 184 -3.60 1.12 16.17
C GLY A 184 -3.03 2.07 15.11
N THR A 185 -1.93 2.77 15.42
CA THR A 185 -1.26 3.70 14.47
C THR A 185 -0.17 3.04 13.64
N LEU A 186 0.15 1.78 13.94
CA LEU A 186 1.13 0.94 13.27
C LEU A 186 0.43 -0.21 12.54
N ASP A 187 -0.86 -0.06 12.23
CA ASP A 187 -1.70 -1.05 11.55
C ASP A 187 -1.06 -1.55 10.25
N ASN A 188 -0.52 -0.64 9.43
CA ASN A 188 0.23 -1.00 8.21
C ASN A 188 1.42 -1.94 8.49
N LEU A 189 2.14 -1.74 9.60
CA LEU A 189 3.25 -2.62 9.98
C LEU A 189 2.75 -3.96 10.48
N PHE A 190 1.73 -3.97 11.33
CA PHE A 190 1.21 -5.21 11.91
C PHE A 190 0.59 -6.12 10.86
N MET A 191 -0.11 -5.57 9.86
CA MET A 191 -0.60 -6.32 8.71
C MET A 191 0.51 -7.00 7.89
N CYS A 192 1.74 -6.48 7.92
CA CYS A 192 2.85 -7.12 7.20
C CYS A 192 3.26 -8.46 7.82
N PHE A 193 3.13 -8.65 9.13
CA PHE A 193 3.59 -9.89 9.79
C PHE A 193 2.99 -11.18 9.22
N PRO A 194 1.65 -11.33 9.12
CA PRO A 194 1.05 -12.55 8.59
C PRO A 194 1.45 -12.79 7.13
N ILE A 195 1.60 -11.70 6.36
CA ILE A 195 2.06 -11.74 4.98
C ILE A 195 3.51 -12.24 4.90
N PHE A 196 4.42 -11.69 5.69
CA PHE A 196 5.82 -12.10 5.74
C PHE A 196 5.97 -13.55 6.19
N ILE A 197 5.27 -13.95 7.24
CA ILE A 197 5.25 -15.35 7.71
C ILE A 197 4.81 -16.25 6.56
N TYR A 198 3.72 -15.89 5.87
CA TYR A 198 3.24 -16.67 4.73
C TYR A 198 4.29 -16.80 3.64
N MET A 199 4.95 -15.70 3.25
CA MET A 199 6.01 -15.70 2.24
C MET A 199 7.24 -16.54 2.63
N MET A 200 7.54 -16.65 3.92
CA MET A 200 8.67 -17.47 4.39
C MET A 200 8.40 -18.97 4.28
N PHE A 201 7.16 -19.39 4.58
CA PHE A 201 6.79 -20.81 4.62
C PHE A 201 6.23 -21.31 3.30
N PHE A 202 5.60 -20.45 2.52
CA PHE A 202 4.96 -20.77 1.26
C PHE A 202 5.58 -19.93 0.16
N LYS A 203 5.97 -20.58 -0.95
CA LYS A 203 6.43 -19.86 -2.13
C LYS A 203 5.25 -19.07 -2.70
N VAL A 204 5.43 -17.76 -2.78
CA VAL A 204 4.52 -16.78 -3.38
C VAL A 204 5.15 -16.25 -4.66
#